data_AF-A0A7T5CJV0-F1
#
_entry.id   AF-A0A7T5CJV0-F1
#
_cell.length_a   1.000
_cell.length_b   1.000
_cell.length_c   1.000
_cell.angle_alpha   90.00
_cell.angle_beta   90.00
_cell.angle_gamma   90.00
#
_symmetry.space_group_name_H-M   'P 1'
#
loop_
_entity.id
_entity.type
_entity.pdbx_description
1 polymer ?
#
loop_
_entity_poly.entity_id
_entity_poly.type
_entity_poly.pdbx_seq_one_letter_code
_entity_poly.pdbx_strand_id
1 'polypeptide(L)'
;MQNRAGHTKIGQLTKITAVVGVLVGGLAIIGCEKKENPQPAEVVVGPAIVSEGEVYEVRGEVVAMPDEKGRMKLHHEAIPSFKNKRGEEVGMMSMTMPFPVQEDVELGEIKEGDKVKATFVVTWGETPYYISKIEQLPETTELNYSSKSKESGEHNEHAEHQMGEHVGEHTEKSDSDESHTNDNDAGHEHESDSDENHR
;
A
#
# COMPACT_ATOMS: atom_id res chain seq x y z
N MET A 1 -22.80 -19.44 37.64
CA MET A 1 -21.46 -20.05 37.68
C MET A 1 -20.46 -19.01 37.23
N GLN A 2 -19.70 -18.46 38.18
CA GLN A 2 -18.73 -17.38 37.97
C GLN A 2 -17.41 -18.00 37.50
N ASN A 3 -16.82 -17.51 36.42
CA ASN A 3 -15.45 -17.81 35.95
C ASN A 3 -15.07 -16.73 34.93
N ARG A 4 -13.91 -16.08 34.93
CA ARG A 4 -12.81 -15.97 35.89
C ARG A 4 -11.99 -14.76 35.39
N ALA A 5 -11.82 -13.73 36.21
CA ALA A 5 -10.95 -12.60 35.89
C ALA A 5 -9.48 -13.03 35.99
N GLY A 6 -8.69 -12.75 34.94
CA GLY A 6 -7.24 -13.01 34.89
C GLY A 6 -6.49 -11.72 34.61
N HIS A 7 -6.13 -11.03 35.68
CA HIS A 7 -5.40 -9.77 35.73
C HIS A 7 -3.91 -10.08 35.96
N THR A 8 -3.01 -9.68 35.07
CA THR A 8 -1.54 -9.67 35.33
C THR A 8 -0.93 -8.51 34.53
N LYS A 9 -0.76 -7.30 35.08
CA LYS A 9 0.37 -6.74 35.87
C LYS A 9 1.74 -6.81 35.16
N ILE A 10 2.23 -5.66 34.63
CA ILE A 10 3.20 -4.70 35.23
C ILE A 10 4.68 -5.07 35.00
N GLY A 11 5.43 -4.11 34.42
CA GLY A 11 6.90 -3.98 34.51
C GLY A 11 7.60 -4.38 33.20
N GLN A 12 8.35 -3.51 32.52
CA GLN A 12 9.48 -2.78 33.09
C GLN A 12 9.69 -1.39 32.48
N LEU A 13 9.99 -0.47 33.38
CA LEU A 13 10.42 0.90 33.16
C LEU A 13 11.96 0.89 33.10
N THR A 14 12.55 0.80 31.91
CA THR A 14 14.02 0.85 31.76
C THR A 14 14.47 2.30 31.58
N LYS A 15 15.37 2.69 32.48
CA LYS A 15 15.72 4.07 32.81
C LYS A 15 16.62 4.71 31.76
N ILE A 16 16.29 5.97 31.48
CA ILE A 16 17.12 7.01 30.86
C ILE A 16 18.50 7.02 31.52
N THR A 17 19.57 6.90 30.71
CA THR A 17 20.92 7.24 31.16
C THR A 17 21.44 8.35 30.25
N ALA A 18 21.35 9.58 30.75
CA ALA A 18 21.99 10.74 30.17
C ALA A 18 23.48 10.72 30.51
N VAL A 19 24.34 10.66 29.50
CA VAL A 19 25.78 10.89 29.67
C VAL A 19 26.08 12.29 29.13
N VAL A 20 26.16 13.24 30.05
CA VAL A 20 26.71 14.58 29.82
C VAL A 20 28.24 14.45 29.95
N GLY A 21 28.94 14.53 28.83
CA GLY A 21 30.40 14.58 28.78
C GLY A 21 30.86 15.85 28.07
N VAL A 22 31.06 16.92 28.84
CA VAL A 22 31.77 18.12 28.40
C VAL A 22 33.28 17.81 28.43
N LEU A 23 33.94 17.89 27.27
CA LEU A 23 35.40 17.98 27.21
C LEU A 23 35.79 19.14 26.29
N VAL A 24 36.22 20.21 26.93
CA VAL A 24 36.83 21.40 26.35
C VAL A 24 38.32 21.16 26.19
N GLY A 25 38.86 21.50 25.01
CA GLY A 25 40.23 22.01 24.88
C GLY A 25 41.22 21.11 24.13
N GLY A 26 41.87 21.70 23.12
CA GLY A 26 43.16 21.21 22.62
C GLY A 26 43.40 21.40 21.13
N LEU A 27 44.13 22.47 20.78
CA LEU A 27 44.59 22.83 19.44
C LEU A 27 45.64 21.85 18.86
N ALA A 28 45.58 21.72 17.52
CA ALA A 28 46.67 21.54 16.55
C ALA A 28 47.43 20.21 16.50
N ILE A 29 47.21 19.43 15.42
CA ILE A 29 48.23 19.18 14.38
C ILE A 29 47.65 18.60 13.10
N ILE A 30 48.26 19.06 12.02
CA ILE A 30 48.06 18.74 10.61
C ILE A 30 48.37 17.25 10.38
N GLY A 31 47.38 16.55 9.84
CA GLY A 31 47.52 15.19 9.36
C GLY A 31 46.29 14.87 8.52
N CYS A 32 46.33 15.23 7.23
CA CYS A 32 45.37 14.77 6.23
C CYS A 32 45.58 13.26 6.01
N GLU A 33 45.25 12.45 7.00
CA GLU A 33 45.01 11.04 6.80
C GLU A 33 43.59 10.96 6.25
N LYS A 34 43.52 10.78 4.93
CA LYS A 34 42.29 10.57 4.18
C LYS A 34 41.65 9.30 4.73
N LYS A 35 40.85 9.47 5.79
CA LYS A 35 40.01 8.44 6.37
C LYS A 35 38.97 8.13 5.31
N GLU A 36 39.29 7.14 4.48
CA GLU A 36 38.36 6.48 3.59
C GLU A 36 37.27 5.92 4.50
N ASN A 37 36.23 6.73 4.68
CA ASN A 37 34.93 6.27 5.11
C ASN A 37 34.63 5.07 4.21
N PRO A 38 34.50 3.83 4.74
CA PRO A 38 34.02 2.74 3.92
C PRO A 38 32.63 3.18 3.46
N GLN A 39 32.57 3.70 2.23
CA GLN A 39 31.31 3.83 1.53
C GLN A 39 30.70 2.44 1.63
N PRO A 40 29.47 2.31 2.17
CA PRO A 40 28.73 1.06 2.08
C PRO A 40 28.89 0.62 0.63
N ALA A 41 29.45 -0.58 0.45
CA ALA A 41 29.80 -1.11 -0.86
C ALA A 41 28.68 -0.73 -1.82
N GLU A 42 29.00 0.15 -2.77
CA GLU A 42 28.10 0.50 -3.85
C GLU A 42 27.82 -0.85 -4.52
N VAL A 43 26.66 -1.43 -4.20
CA VAL A 43 26.23 -2.66 -4.81
C VAL A 43 26.14 -2.29 -6.28
N VAL A 44 27.12 -2.74 -7.07
CA VAL A 44 27.07 -2.67 -8.52
C VAL A 44 25.95 -3.62 -8.91
N VAL A 45 24.74 -3.09 -8.86
CA VAL A 45 23.58 -3.71 -9.46
C VAL A 45 23.93 -3.72 -10.94
N GLY A 46 24.30 -4.89 -11.46
CA GLY A 46 24.46 -5.09 -12.90
C GLY A 46 23.20 -4.62 -13.62
N PRO A 47 23.24 -4.40 -14.94
CA PRO A 47 22.09 -3.89 -15.68
C PRO A 47 20.89 -4.82 -15.46
N ALA A 48 20.04 -4.45 -14.50
CA ALA A 48 18.75 -5.06 -14.33
C ALA A 48 18.03 -4.75 -15.62
N ILE A 49 17.54 -5.79 -16.29
CA ILE A 49 16.63 -5.62 -17.41
C ILE A 49 15.41 -4.92 -16.82
N VAL A 50 15.41 -3.59 -16.92
CA VAL A 50 14.31 -2.72 -16.53
C VAL A 50 13.17 -3.14 -17.44
N SER A 51 12.19 -3.85 -16.88
CA SER A 51 10.86 -3.81 -17.46
C SER A 51 10.46 -2.33 -17.50
N GLU A 52 9.73 -1.91 -18.53
CA GLU A 52 9.29 -0.52 -18.77
C GLU A 52 8.23 -0.07 -17.74
N GLY A 53 8.37 -0.48 -16.48
CA GLY A 53 7.49 -0.12 -15.38
C GLY A 53 8.00 1.06 -14.58
N GLU A 54 7.07 1.82 -14.00
CA GLU A 54 7.38 2.83 -13.00
C GLU A 54 7.58 2.16 -11.64
N VAL A 55 8.60 2.59 -10.91
CA VAL A 55 8.99 2.02 -9.61
C VAL A 55 8.82 3.07 -8.53
N TYR A 56 8.15 2.69 -7.44
CA TYR A 56 7.89 3.56 -6.30
C TYR A 56 8.37 2.88 -5.01
N GLU A 57 9.04 3.63 -4.15
CA GLU A 57 9.19 3.22 -2.75
C GLU A 57 7.96 3.69 -1.97
N VAL A 58 7.29 2.75 -1.33
CA VAL A 58 6.03 3.00 -0.64
C VAL A 58 6.14 2.46 0.77
N ARG A 59 5.74 3.24 1.76
CA ARG A 59 5.61 2.77 3.14
C ARG A 59 4.16 2.51 3.47
N GLY A 60 3.91 1.58 4.36
CA GLY A 60 2.57 1.25 4.78
C GLY A 60 2.54 0.28 5.94
N GLU A 61 1.33 -0.10 6.33
CA GLU A 61 1.07 -1.10 7.35
C GLU A 61 0.39 -2.32 6.72
N VAL A 62 0.89 -3.51 7.06
CA VAL A 62 0.33 -4.78 6.57
C VAL A 62 -1.02 -5.00 7.23
N VAL A 63 -2.09 -4.95 6.44
CA VAL A 63 -3.47 -5.17 6.93
C VAL A 63 -3.83 -6.65 6.90
N ALA A 64 -3.34 -7.39 5.91
CA ALA A 64 -3.52 -8.84 5.80
C ALA A 64 -2.37 -9.47 5.02
N MET A 65 -1.93 -10.65 5.45
CA MET A 65 -0.91 -11.45 4.76
C MET A 65 -1.39 -11.90 3.36
N PRO A 66 -0.48 -12.33 2.45
CA PRO A 66 -0.88 -12.82 1.13
C PRO A 66 -1.94 -13.92 1.22
N ASP A 67 -3.00 -13.77 0.41
CA ASP A 67 -4.00 -14.82 0.20
C ASP A 67 -3.45 -15.96 -0.68
N GLU A 68 -4.28 -16.98 -0.95
CA GLU A 68 -3.93 -18.10 -1.84
C GLU A 68 -3.56 -17.67 -3.27
N LYS A 69 -3.89 -16.41 -3.65
CA LYS A 69 -3.54 -15.80 -4.94
C LYS A 69 -2.31 -14.90 -4.83
N GLY A 70 -1.59 -14.93 -3.71
CA GLY A 70 -0.38 -14.14 -3.48
C GLY A 70 -0.63 -12.65 -3.28
N ARG A 71 -1.86 -12.22 -2.90
CA ARG A 71 -2.20 -10.80 -2.75
C ARG A 71 -2.20 -10.40 -1.28
N MET A 72 -1.27 -9.55 -0.89
CA MET A 72 -1.15 -8.97 0.45
C MET A 72 -1.95 -7.66 0.53
N LYS A 73 -2.68 -7.39 1.61
CA LYS A 73 -3.33 -6.08 1.80
C LYS A 73 -2.40 -5.14 2.54
N LEU A 74 -2.11 -3.99 1.94
CA LEU A 74 -1.27 -2.95 2.52
C LEU A 74 -2.06 -1.64 2.60
N HIS A 75 -2.12 -1.02 3.78
CA HIS A 75 -2.54 0.37 3.92
C HIS A 75 -1.33 1.26 3.71
N HIS A 76 -1.18 1.77 2.50
CA HIS A 76 0.01 2.52 2.11
C HIS A 76 -0.18 4.03 2.32
N GLU A 77 0.92 4.74 2.57
CA GLU A 77 0.96 6.20 2.57
C GLU A 77 0.62 6.77 1.19
N ALA A 78 0.26 8.06 1.12
CA ALA A 78 0.07 8.72 -0.17
C ALA A 78 1.35 8.64 -1.03
N ILE A 79 1.19 8.47 -2.35
CA ILE A 79 2.25 8.50 -3.35
C ILE A 79 2.01 9.70 -4.28
N PRO A 80 2.48 10.91 -3.94
CA PRO A 80 2.19 12.11 -4.74
C PRO A 80 2.73 12.06 -6.17
N SER A 81 3.81 11.29 -6.39
CA SER A 81 4.47 11.14 -7.68
C SER A 81 3.92 10.01 -8.54
N PHE A 82 2.84 9.35 -8.11
CA PHE A 82 2.25 8.26 -8.87
C PHE A 82 1.76 8.76 -10.24
N LYS A 83 2.22 8.09 -11.30
CA LYS A 83 1.83 8.37 -12.68
C LYS A 83 0.76 7.42 -13.17
N ASN A 84 -0.12 7.90 -14.04
CA ASN A 84 -1.06 7.06 -14.78
C ASN A 84 -0.40 6.41 -16.02
N LYS A 85 -1.14 5.60 -16.78
CA LYS A 85 -0.66 4.94 -18.01
C LYS A 85 -0.19 5.92 -19.10
N ARG A 86 -0.61 7.18 -19.06
CA ARG A 86 -0.18 8.25 -19.98
C ARG A 86 1.11 8.94 -19.52
N GLY A 87 1.66 8.54 -18.37
CA GLY A 87 2.82 9.16 -17.75
C GLY A 87 2.52 10.45 -16.99
N GLU A 88 1.24 10.81 -16.82
CA GLU A 88 0.85 12.02 -16.08
C GLU A 88 0.87 11.74 -14.58
N GLU A 89 1.53 12.60 -13.80
CA GLU A 89 1.50 12.54 -12.33
C GLU A 89 0.11 12.90 -11.83
N VAL A 90 -0.64 11.89 -11.39
CA VAL A 90 -1.98 12.04 -10.80
C VAL A 90 -1.97 11.87 -9.28
N GLY A 91 -0.86 11.35 -8.75
CA GLY A 91 -0.75 10.99 -7.35
C GLY A 91 -1.64 9.80 -6.97
N MET A 92 -1.43 9.28 -5.78
CA MET A 92 -2.26 8.22 -5.20
C MET A 92 -2.47 8.53 -3.72
N MET A 93 -3.73 8.58 -3.28
CA MET A 93 -4.04 8.86 -1.87
C MET A 93 -3.66 7.66 -0.98
N SER A 94 -3.51 7.90 0.33
CA SER A 94 -3.37 6.83 1.32
C SER A 94 -4.59 5.93 1.31
N MET A 95 -4.42 4.63 1.10
CA MET A 95 -5.53 3.68 1.08
C MET A 95 -5.07 2.23 1.31
N THR A 96 -6.01 1.36 1.67
CA THR A 96 -5.78 -0.08 1.72
C THR A 96 -6.05 -0.70 0.36
N MET A 97 -5.03 -1.32 -0.25
CA MET A 97 -5.18 -2.06 -1.50
C MET A 97 -4.55 -3.45 -1.42
N PRO A 98 -5.10 -4.43 -2.17
CA PRO A 98 -4.43 -5.70 -2.37
C PRO A 98 -3.30 -5.54 -3.40
N PHE A 99 -2.09 -5.92 -3.02
CA PHE A 99 -0.93 -5.94 -3.90
C PHE A 99 -0.51 -7.39 -4.15
N PRO A 100 -0.42 -7.82 -5.41
CA PRO A 100 0.29 -9.06 -5.76
C PRO A 100 1.73 -8.95 -5.27
N VAL A 101 2.20 -9.97 -4.55
CA VAL A 101 3.59 -10.10 -4.14
C VAL A 101 4.29 -11.00 -5.14
N GLN A 102 5.43 -10.58 -5.66
CA GLN A 102 6.23 -11.39 -6.58
C GLN A 102 6.72 -12.66 -5.87
N GLU A 103 6.73 -13.81 -6.56
CA GLU A 103 6.93 -15.13 -5.94
C GLU A 103 8.26 -15.30 -5.19
N ASP A 104 9.31 -14.58 -5.60
CA ASP A 104 10.65 -14.60 -5.03
C ASP A 104 10.86 -13.57 -3.90
N VAL A 105 9.82 -12.85 -3.50
CA VAL A 105 9.90 -11.88 -2.40
C VAL A 105 9.78 -12.59 -1.06
N GLU A 106 10.88 -12.59 -0.31
CA GLU A 106 10.91 -13.11 1.06
C GLU A 106 10.19 -12.15 2.02
N LEU A 107 9.16 -12.67 2.72
CA LEU A 107 8.42 -11.90 3.72
C LEU A 107 9.05 -11.96 5.12
N GLY A 108 10.02 -12.84 5.35
CA GLY A 108 10.68 -13.00 6.64
C GLY A 108 9.71 -13.19 7.81
N GLU A 109 9.84 -12.37 8.85
CA GLU A 109 9.00 -12.37 10.05
C GLU A 109 7.84 -11.33 10.00
N ILE A 110 7.56 -10.78 8.81
CA ILE A 110 6.48 -9.79 8.63
C ILE A 110 5.13 -10.43 8.95
N LYS A 111 4.33 -9.71 9.74
CA LYS A 111 2.96 -10.08 10.13
C LYS A 111 2.00 -8.90 9.96
N GLU A 112 0.71 -9.18 10.14
CA GLU A 112 -0.32 -8.14 10.19
C GLU A 112 -0.02 -7.11 11.30
N GLY A 113 -0.25 -5.83 11.00
CA GLY A 113 0.09 -4.69 11.85
C GLY A 113 1.54 -4.20 11.72
N ASP A 114 2.42 -4.94 11.05
CA ASP A 114 3.80 -4.48 10.85
C ASP A 114 3.86 -3.33 9.85
N LYS A 115 4.73 -2.37 10.15
CA LYS A 115 5.08 -1.29 9.24
C LYS A 115 6.15 -1.78 8.29
N VAL A 116 6.00 -1.50 7.00
CA VAL A 116 6.90 -1.99 5.96
C VAL A 116 7.23 -0.89 4.97
N LYS A 117 8.38 -1.02 4.32
CA LYS A 117 8.75 -0.32 3.10
C LYS A 117 8.75 -1.33 1.97
N ALA A 118 7.99 -1.06 0.92
CA ALA A 118 7.83 -1.93 -0.22
C ALA A 118 8.29 -1.22 -1.51
N THR A 119 8.88 -1.98 -2.44
CA THR A 119 9.12 -1.54 -3.82
C THR A 119 7.91 -1.93 -4.66
N PHE A 120 7.13 -0.94 -5.04
CA PHE A 120 5.91 -1.08 -5.84
C PHE A 120 6.22 -0.81 -7.30
N VAL A 121 6.01 -1.80 -8.16
CA VAL A 121 6.27 -1.73 -9.60
C VAL A 121 4.96 -1.69 -10.36
N VAL A 122 4.85 -0.79 -11.34
CA VAL A 122 3.67 -0.62 -12.20
C VAL A 122 4.09 -0.76 -13.66
N THR A 123 3.64 -1.83 -14.33
CA THR A 123 4.10 -2.19 -15.69
C THR A 123 3.05 -1.98 -16.78
N TRP A 124 1.81 -1.59 -16.41
CA TRP A 124 0.67 -1.34 -17.32
C TRP A 124 0.30 -2.49 -18.29
N GLY A 125 0.87 -3.69 -18.07
CA GLY A 125 0.67 -4.90 -18.87
C GLY A 125 -0.38 -5.84 -18.28
N GLU A 126 -0.18 -7.15 -18.48
CA GLU A 126 -1.08 -8.21 -17.99
C GLU A 126 -1.19 -8.23 -16.46
N THR A 127 -0.04 -8.12 -15.77
CA THR A 127 0.04 -7.87 -14.32
C THR A 127 0.33 -6.39 -14.12
N PRO A 128 -0.68 -5.52 -13.99
CA PRO A 128 -0.49 -4.08 -14.08
C PRO A 128 0.40 -3.52 -12.97
N TYR A 129 0.48 -4.20 -11.82
CA TYR A 129 1.33 -3.82 -10.71
C TYR A 129 1.62 -4.98 -9.74
N TYR A 130 2.71 -4.88 -8.97
CA TYR A 130 3.11 -5.85 -7.96
C TYR A 130 4.15 -5.27 -6.98
N ILE A 131 4.40 -5.96 -5.86
CA ILE A 131 5.52 -5.69 -4.95
C ILE A 131 6.70 -6.61 -5.32
N SER A 132 7.85 -6.00 -5.64
CA SER A 132 9.08 -6.71 -6.00
C SER A 132 10.10 -6.80 -4.85
N LYS A 133 9.88 -6.05 -3.77
CA LYS A 133 10.71 -6.10 -2.56
C LYS A 133 9.91 -5.57 -1.38
N ILE A 134 10.14 -6.14 -0.19
CA ILE A 134 9.56 -5.66 1.05
C ILE A 134 10.57 -5.73 2.19
N GLU A 135 10.55 -4.74 3.06
CA GLU A 135 11.42 -4.64 4.23
C GLU A 135 10.59 -4.19 5.43
N GLN A 136 10.72 -4.88 6.56
CA GLN A 136 10.08 -4.46 7.80
C GLN A 136 10.74 -3.16 8.31
N LEU A 137 9.90 -2.21 8.74
CA LEU A 137 10.32 -0.97 9.37
C LEU A 137 10.23 -1.12 10.90
N PRO A 138 10.99 -0.31 11.67
CA PRO A 138 10.83 -0.25 13.12
C PRO A 138 9.38 0.06 13.52
N GLU A 139 8.87 -0.58 14.57
CA GLU A 139 7.51 -0.37 15.08
C GLU A 139 7.24 1.10 15.46
N THR A 140 8.28 1.83 15.86
CA THR A 140 8.23 3.26 16.21
C THR A 140 8.13 4.19 15.00
N THR A 141 8.20 3.67 13.77
CA THR A 141 8.09 4.48 12.55
C THR A 141 6.72 5.14 12.48
N GLU A 142 6.66 6.46 12.39
CA GLU A 142 5.40 7.17 12.15
C GLU A 142 5.06 7.12 10.65
N LEU A 143 3.84 6.68 10.35
CA LEU A 143 3.30 6.67 8.98
C LEU A 143 2.35 7.86 8.79
N ASN A 144 2.43 8.47 7.61
CA ASN A 144 1.64 9.62 7.22
C ASN A 144 0.53 9.21 6.24
N TYR A 145 -0.65 9.00 6.81
CA TYR A 145 -1.87 8.67 6.06
C TYR A 145 -2.69 9.90 5.66
N SER A 146 -2.12 11.11 5.78
CA SER A 146 -2.86 12.32 5.40
C SER A 146 -3.11 12.36 3.90
N SER A 147 -4.34 12.72 3.53
CA SER A 147 -4.87 12.67 2.16
C SER A 147 -4.40 13.82 1.25
N LYS A 148 -3.22 14.41 1.51
CA LYS A 148 -2.74 15.55 0.70
C LYS A 148 -2.27 15.07 -0.68
N SER A 149 -3.24 14.76 -1.54
CA SER A 149 -3.19 15.17 -2.94
C SER A 149 -2.73 16.63 -2.94
N LYS A 150 -1.76 16.98 -3.80
CA LYS A 150 -1.49 18.38 -4.12
C LYS A 150 -2.86 19.00 -4.32
N GLU A 151 -3.22 19.90 -3.43
CA GLU A 151 -4.38 20.77 -3.53
C GLU A 151 -4.19 21.45 -4.88
N SER A 152 -4.81 20.89 -5.93
CA SER A 152 -4.97 21.50 -7.22
C SER A 152 -5.92 22.66 -6.97
N GLY A 153 -5.37 23.71 -6.37
CA GLY A 153 -5.98 25.02 -6.22
C GLY A 153 -6.08 25.67 -7.60
N GLU A 154 -6.88 25.06 -8.46
CA GLU A 154 -7.59 25.70 -9.54
C GLU A 154 -9.04 25.25 -9.36
N HIS A 155 -9.69 25.87 -8.36
CA HIS A 155 -11.08 26.23 -8.51
C HIS A 155 -11.19 26.96 -9.85
N ASN A 156 -11.48 26.22 -10.91
CA ASN A 156 -11.98 26.80 -12.13
C ASN A 156 -13.34 27.36 -11.71
N GLU A 157 -13.37 28.67 -11.52
CA GLU A 157 -14.56 29.42 -11.21
C GLU A 157 -15.66 28.92 -12.13
N HIS A 158 -16.74 28.47 -11.50
CA HIS A 158 -18.02 28.22 -12.13
C HIS A 158 -18.26 29.29 -13.20
N ALA A 159 -18.08 28.92 -14.46
CA ALA A 159 -18.74 29.61 -15.54
C ALA A 159 -20.22 29.40 -15.25
N GLU A 160 -20.84 30.44 -14.68
CA GLU A 160 -22.28 30.62 -14.60
C GLU A 160 -22.88 30.35 -15.98
N HIS A 161 -23.27 29.10 -16.23
CA HIS A 161 -24.21 28.81 -17.30
C HIS A 161 -25.53 29.44 -16.87
N GLN A 162 -25.76 30.64 -17.40
CA GLN A 162 -27.05 31.28 -17.46
C GLN A 162 -28.12 30.23 -17.74
N MET A 163 -28.99 30.07 -16.76
CA MET A 163 -30.22 29.32 -16.89
C MET A 163 -31.09 30.05 -17.91
N GLY A 164 -30.95 29.67 -19.17
CA GLY A 164 -31.96 29.94 -20.17
C GLY A 164 -33.18 29.10 -19.81
N GLU A 165 -34.21 29.77 -19.29
CA GLU A 165 -35.55 29.25 -19.12
C GLU A 165 -35.99 28.47 -20.36
N HIS A 166 -36.06 27.15 -20.24
CA HIS A 166 -36.86 26.34 -21.15
C HIS A 166 -38.05 25.81 -20.36
N VAL A 167 -39.10 26.62 -20.33
CA VAL A 167 -40.45 26.21 -19.92
C VAL A 167 -40.97 25.26 -20.99
N GLY A 168 -40.68 23.98 -20.81
CA GLY A 168 -41.25 22.88 -21.57
C GLY A 168 -42.18 22.09 -20.66
N GLU A 169 -43.42 22.56 -20.56
CA GLU A 169 -44.57 21.83 -20.05
C GLU A 169 -44.63 20.45 -20.72
N HIS A 170 -44.41 19.38 -19.95
CA HIS A 170 -44.80 18.03 -20.35
C HIS A 170 -45.50 17.36 -19.16
N THR A 171 -46.81 17.46 -19.22
CA THR A 171 -47.81 16.76 -18.42
C THR A 171 -47.64 15.25 -18.49
N GLU A 172 -47.83 14.61 -17.32
CA GLU A 172 -48.53 13.32 -17.11
C GLU A 172 -48.02 12.11 -17.94
N LYS A 173 -47.74 10.92 -17.39
CA LYS A 173 -48.67 10.09 -16.61
C LYS A 173 -48.05 8.68 -16.45
N SER A 174 -48.46 7.99 -15.39
CA SER A 174 -48.58 6.53 -15.26
C SER A 174 -47.35 5.71 -14.84
N ASP A 175 -47.31 5.44 -13.53
CA ASP A 175 -47.39 4.09 -12.95
C ASP A 175 -47.02 2.90 -13.85
N SER A 176 -45.92 2.24 -13.53
CA SER A 176 -45.78 0.79 -13.65
C SER A 176 -44.74 0.29 -12.67
N ASP A 177 -45.24 -0.24 -11.55
CA ASP A 177 -44.59 -1.24 -10.71
C ASP A 177 -44.03 -2.38 -11.59
N GLU A 178 -42.72 -2.55 -11.63
CA GLU A 178 -42.10 -3.82 -12.02
C GLU A 178 -41.16 -4.29 -10.91
N SER A 179 -41.71 -5.17 -10.08
CA SER A 179 -40.99 -6.03 -9.15
C SER A 179 -40.13 -7.02 -9.93
N HIS A 180 -38.82 -6.81 -9.97
CA HIS A 180 -37.87 -7.87 -10.35
C HIS A 180 -37.41 -8.63 -9.10
N THR A 181 -38.16 -9.67 -8.76
CA THR A 181 -37.66 -10.79 -7.95
C THR A 181 -36.78 -11.64 -8.84
N ASN A 182 -35.46 -11.55 -8.67
CA ASN A 182 -34.52 -12.45 -9.32
C ASN A 182 -34.27 -13.65 -8.38
N ASP A 183 -35.25 -14.55 -8.36
CA ASP A 183 -35.11 -15.90 -7.82
C ASP A 183 -34.32 -16.74 -8.84
N ASN A 184 -33.03 -16.94 -8.61
CA ASN A 184 -32.29 -18.03 -9.22
C ASN A 184 -31.89 -19.03 -8.12
N ASP A 185 -32.91 -19.82 -7.80
CA ASP A 185 -32.90 -21.11 -7.14
C ASP A 185 -32.39 -22.22 -8.10
N ALA A 186 -31.97 -23.34 -7.51
CA ALA A 186 -31.51 -24.60 -8.10
C ALA A 186 -30.11 -24.56 -8.77
N GLY A 187 -29.07 -25.17 -8.20
CA GLY A 187 -29.07 -26.57 -7.74
C GLY A 187 -28.75 -27.48 -8.93
N HIS A 188 -27.48 -27.57 -9.30
CA HIS A 188 -27.02 -28.57 -10.27
C HIS A 188 -25.93 -29.43 -9.63
N GLU A 189 -26.39 -30.47 -8.96
CA GLU A 189 -25.58 -31.60 -8.56
C GLU A 189 -25.26 -32.38 -9.84
N HIS A 190 -23.99 -32.38 -10.24
CA HIS A 190 -23.51 -33.23 -11.32
C HIS A 190 -22.66 -34.33 -10.67
N GLU A 191 -23.33 -35.39 -10.19
CA GLU A 191 -22.70 -36.69 -9.98
C GLU A 191 -22.39 -37.28 -11.36
N SER A 192 -21.10 -37.36 -11.69
CA SER A 192 -20.63 -38.23 -12.77
C SER A 192 -19.98 -39.45 -12.13
N ASP A 193 -20.81 -40.47 -11.90
CA ASP A 193 -20.37 -41.85 -11.97
C ASP A 193 -19.93 -42.13 -13.40
N SER A 194 -18.68 -42.55 -13.58
CA SER A 194 -18.22 -43.24 -14.79
C SER A 194 -17.01 -44.10 -14.45
N ASP A 195 -17.31 -45.35 -14.12
CA ASP A 195 -16.75 -46.53 -14.77
C ASP A 195 -15.22 -46.64 -14.93
N GLU A 196 -14.67 -47.54 -14.11
CA GLU A 196 -14.18 -48.83 -14.60
C GLU A 196 -13.41 -48.80 -15.94
N ASN A 197 -12.08 -48.85 -15.86
CA ASN A 197 -11.30 -49.43 -16.95
C ASN A 197 -10.15 -50.31 -16.45
N HIS A 198 -10.41 -51.61 -16.58
CA HIS A 198 -9.51 -52.74 -16.79
C HIS A 198 -8.11 -52.40 -17.34
N ARG A 199 -7.05 -52.72 -16.59
CA ARG A 199 -6.08 -53.80 -16.87
C ARG A 199 -4.88 -53.78 -15.92
#